data_AF-A0A0R1LU69-F1
#
_entry.id   AF-A0A0R1LU69-F1
#
_cell.length_a   1.000
_cell.length_b   1.000
_cell.length_c   1.000
_cell.angle_alpha   90.00
_cell.angle_beta   90.00
_cell.angle_gamma   90.00
#
_symmetry.space_group_name_H-M   'P 1'
#
loop_
_entity.id
_entity.type
_entity.pdbx_description
1 polymer ?
#
loop_
_entity_poly.entity_id
_entity_poly.type
_entity_poly.pdbx_seq_one_letter_code
_entity_poly.pdbx_strand_id
1 'polypeptide(L)' 'MPAIEKGVAKIINQLQNIKSLETWTHEQLVLLGRNAAAWRLFATSAKQDVFLFQNKPQGLQVSVYQHANGDYELGRIWAV' A
#
# COMPACT_ATOMS: atom_id res chain seq x y z
N MET A 1 8.66 28.50 18.48
CA MET A 1 8.88 27.99 17.10
C MET A 1 8.30 26.56 17.03
N PRO A 2 7.11 26.30 16.42
CA PRO A 2 6.50 24.96 16.53
C PRO A 2 5.98 24.31 15.22
N ALA A 3 6.14 24.93 14.06
CA ALA A 3 5.52 24.42 12.81
C ALA A 3 6.32 23.31 12.11
N ILE A 4 7.66 23.33 12.24
CA ILE A 4 8.56 22.43 11.50
C ILE A 4 8.51 21.00 12.09
N GLU A 5 8.43 20.87 13.41
CA GLU A 5 8.41 19.56 14.10
C GLU A 5 7.15 18.74 13.79
N LYS A 6 5.99 19.39 13.63
CA LYS A 6 4.73 18.72 13.28
C LYS A 6 4.75 18.16 11.85
N GLY A 7 5.43 18.85 10.92
CA GLY A 7 5.58 18.39 9.54
C GLY A 7 6.45 17.14 9.45
N VAL A 8 7.58 17.12 10.18
CA VAL A 8 8.49 15.98 10.21
C VAL A 8 7.85 14.75 10.85
N ALA A 9 7.14 14.91 11.98
CA ALA A 9 6.43 13.81 12.63
C ALA A 9 5.35 13.19 11.72
N LYS A 10 4.62 14.03 10.98
CA LYS A 10 3.62 13.56 10.00
C LYS A 10 4.27 12.73 8.89
N ILE A 11 5.42 13.18 8.37
CA ILE A 11 6.17 12.46 7.34
C ILE A 11 6.67 11.11 7.87
N ILE A 12 7.21 11.07 9.09
CA ILE A 12 7.72 9.84 9.71
C ILE A 12 6.59 8.81 9.92
N ASN A 13 5.44 9.24 10.48
CA ASN A 13 4.29 8.35 10.65
C ASN A 13 3.76 7.84 9.31
N GLN A 14 3.73 8.69 8.28
CA GLN A 14 3.31 8.28 6.95
C GLN A 14 4.27 7.26 6.33
N LEU A 15 5.58 7.41 6.52
CA LEU A 15 6.58 6.47 6.03
C LEU A 15 6.52 5.11 6.74
N GLN A 16 6.24 5.11 8.05
CA GLN A 16 6.05 3.86 8.81
C GLN A 16 4.81 3.11 8.34
N ASN A 17 3.69 3.82 8.13
CA ASN A 17 2.47 3.21 7.60
C ASN A 17 2.66 2.59 6.21
N ILE A 18 3.38 3.28 5.32
CA ILE A 18 3.65 2.75 3.96
C ILE A 18 4.48 1.47 4.02
N LYS A 19 5.51 1.41 4.88
CA LYS A 19 6.31 0.18 5.04
C LYS A 19 5.47 -0.97 5.56
N SER A 20 4.62 -0.72 6.55
CA SER A 20 3.70 -1.75 7.09
C SER A 20 2.71 -2.24 6.03
N LEU A 21 2.19 -1.34 5.20
CA LEU A 21 1.30 -1.68 4.09
C LEU A 21 2.00 -2.53 3.02
N GLU A 22 3.20 -2.15 2.59
CA GLU A 22 3.95 -2.92 1.58
C GLU A 22 4.24 -4.34 2.08
N THR A 23 4.70 -4.48 3.33
CA THR A 23 4.94 -5.78 3.96
C THR A 23 3.65 -6.60 4.02
N TRP A 24 2.56 -6.03 4.53
CA TRP A 24 1.27 -6.72 4.61
C TRP A 24 0.77 -7.16 3.23
N THR A 25 0.88 -6.28 2.23
CA THR A 25 0.45 -6.59 0.86
C THR A 25 1.28 -7.72 0.25
N HIS A 26 2.60 -7.72 0.48
CA HIS A 26 3.49 -8.80 0.05
C HIS A 26 3.13 -10.13 0.70
N GLU A 27 2.85 -10.15 2.01
CA GLU A 27 2.40 -11.35 2.72
C GLU A 27 1.10 -11.91 2.13
N GLN A 28 0.10 -11.05 1.90
CA GLN A 28 -1.17 -11.48 1.29
C GLN A 28 -0.97 -12.05 -0.12
N LEU A 29 -0.11 -11.42 -0.93
CA LEU A 29 0.20 -11.92 -2.28
C LEU A 29 0.92 -13.27 -2.24
N VAL A 30 1.81 -13.50 -1.28
CA VAL A 30 2.47 -14.81 -1.07
C VAL A 30 1.44 -15.87 -0.66
N LEU A 31 0.50 -15.54 0.22
CA LEU A 31 -0.60 -16.45 0.60
C LEU A 31 -1.48 -16.83 -0.59
N LEU A 32 -1.64 -15.93 -1.56
CA LEU A 32 -2.33 -16.19 -2.83
C LEU A 32 -1.47 -16.93 -3.87
N GLY A 33 -0.26 -17.38 -3.51
CA GLY A 33 0.66 -18.08 -4.41
C GLY A 33 1.28 -17.16 -5.48
N ARG A 34 1.30 -15.85 -5.26
CA ARG A 34 1.88 -14.87 -6.19
C ARG A 34 3.29 -14.48 -5.73
N ASN A 35 4.15 -14.20 -6.69
CA ASN A 35 5.48 -13.65 -6.40
C ASN A 35 5.33 -12.18 -6.00
N ALA A 36 5.46 -11.90 -4.70
CA ALA A 36 5.37 -10.54 -4.13
C ALA A 36 6.48 -9.58 -4.61
N ALA A 37 7.67 -10.08 -4.99
CA ALA A 37 8.82 -9.23 -5.34
C ALA A 37 8.59 -8.36 -6.59
N ALA A 38 7.68 -8.77 -7.46
CA ALA A 38 7.33 -8.03 -8.68
C ALA A 38 6.26 -6.96 -8.44
N TRP A 39 5.61 -6.93 -7.28
CA TRP A 39 4.55 -5.98 -6.95
C TRP A 39 5.12 -4.72 -6.29
N ARG A 40 4.78 -3.57 -6.86
CA ARG A 40 5.22 -2.25 -6.39
C ARG A 40 4.02 -1.33 -6.24
N LEU A 41 3.98 -0.57 -5.16
CA LEU A 41 3.03 0.52 -5.00
C LEU A 41 3.29 1.56 -6.10
N PHE A 42 2.26 1.91 -6.88
CA PHE A 42 2.40 2.89 -7.97
C PHE A 42 1.49 4.11 -7.82
N ALA A 43 0.38 3.99 -7.10
CA ALA A 43 -0.52 5.09 -6.85
C ALA A 43 -1.18 4.94 -5.48
N THR A 44 -1.49 6.09 -4.87
CA THR A 44 -2.25 6.17 -3.61
C THR A 44 -3.33 7.24 -3.73
N SER A 45 -4.48 6.98 -3.12
CA SER A 45 -5.56 7.95 -2.99
C SER A 45 -5.75 8.28 -1.53
N ALA A 46 -5.17 9.41 -1.09
CA ALA A 46 -5.29 9.88 0.29
C ALA A 46 -6.73 10.32 0.67
N LYS A 47 -7.65 10.40 -0.29
CA LYS A 47 -9.05 10.73 -0.05
C LYS A 47 -9.93 9.50 0.25
N GLN A 48 -9.48 8.33 -0.18
CA GLN A 48 -10.26 7.09 -0.14
C GLN A 48 -9.49 5.96 0.54
N ASP A 49 -8.31 6.26 1.08
CA ASP A 49 -7.43 5.30 1.74
C ASP A 49 -7.16 4.04 0.88
N VAL A 50 -7.03 4.26 -0.44
CA VAL A 50 -6.78 3.21 -1.44
C VAL A 50 -5.33 3.26 -1.92
N PHE A 51 -4.70 2.10 -1.99
CA PHE A 51 -3.33 1.89 -2.44
C PHE A 51 -3.35 0.95 -3.63
N LEU A 52 -2.72 1.33 -4.74
CA LEU A 52 -2.68 0.54 -5.95
C LEU A 52 -1.29 -0.04 -6.17
N PHE A 53 -1.22 -1.36 -6.23
CA PHE A 53 0.00 -2.10 -6.52
C PHE A 53 -0.04 -2.64 -7.94
N GLN A 54 1.10 -2.61 -8.61
CA GLN A 54 1.26 -3.13 -9.97
C GLN A 54 2.40 -4.15 -10.01
N ASN A 55 2.16 -5.23 -10.75
CA ASN A 55 3.16 -6.18 -11.21
C ASN A 55 3.36 -5.98 -12.71
N LYS A 56 4.36 -5.16 -13.08
CA LYS A 56 4.66 -4.84 -14.48
C LYS A 56 5.00 -6.06 -15.34
N PRO A 57 5.85 -7.00 -14.89
CA PRO A 57 6.18 -8.18 -15.68
C PRO A 57 4.98 -9.03 -16.08
N GLN A 58 3.96 -9.12 -15.22
CA GLN A 58 2.76 -9.92 -15.47
C GLN A 58 1.57 -9.10 -15.99
N GLY A 59 1.72 -7.77 -16.12
CA GLY A 59 0.60 -6.89 -16.48
C GLY A 59 -0.56 -6.97 -15.49
N LEU A 60 -0.29 -7.13 -14.19
CA LEU A 60 -1.32 -7.26 -13.16
C LEU A 60 -1.34 -6.04 -12.24
N GLN A 61 -2.52 -5.74 -11.70
CA GLN A 61 -2.75 -4.72 -10.68
C GLN A 61 -3.65 -5.26 -9.57
N VAL A 62 -3.52 -4.66 -8.38
CA VAL A 62 -4.36 -4.94 -7.22
C VAL A 62 -4.56 -3.65 -6.43
N SER A 63 -5.78 -3.47 -5.93
CA SER A 63 -6.14 -2.43 -4.97
C SER A 63 -6.05 -2.95 -3.55
N VAL A 64 -5.50 -2.17 -2.64
CA VAL A 64 -5.54 -2.42 -1.20
C VAL A 64 -6.28 -1.25 -0.55
N TYR A 65 -7.31 -1.55 0.21
CA TYR A 65 -8.13 -0.58 0.92
C TYR A 65 -7.70 -0.55 2.38
N GLN A 66 -7.48 0.62 2.94
CA GLN A 66 -7.31 0.80 4.37
C GLN A 66 -8.62 1.28 4.98
N HIS A 67 -9.13 0.50 5.92
CA HIS A 67 -10.36 0.81 6.64
C HIS A 67 -10.09 1.79 7.80
N ALA A 68 -11.14 2.48 8.26
CA ALA A 68 -11.03 3.48 9.33
C ALA A 68 -10.56 2.89 10.68
N ASN A 69 -10.70 1.58 10.88
CA ASN A 69 -10.20 0.85 12.04
C ASN A 69 -8.70 0.50 11.95
N GLY A 70 -8.04 0.82 10.82
CA GLY A 70 -6.64 0.51 10.56
C GLY A 70 -6.38 -0.83 9.87
N ASP A 71 -7.43 -1.62 9.59
CA ASP A 71 -7.29 -2.88 8.86
C ASP A 71 -7.07 -2.64 7.37
N TYR A 72 -6.38 -3.58 6.73
CA TYR A 72 -6.19 -3.60 5.29
C TYR A 72 -7.04 -4.70 4.65
N GLU A 73 -7.61 -4.39 3.50
CA GLU A 73 -8.35 -5.33 2.68
C GLU A 73 -7.75 -5.38 1.28
N LEU A 74 -7.45 -6.60 0.83
CA LEU A 74 -6.96 -6.82 -0.52
C LEU A 74 -8.16 -6.91 -1.47
N GLY A 75 -8.24 -5.98 -2.39
CA GLY A 75 -9.22 -6.00 -3.45
C GLY A 75 -8.91 -7.03 -4.53
N ARG A 76 -9.68 -6.96 -5.61
CA ARG A 76 -9.52 -7.86 -6.75
C ARG A 76 -8.17 -7.62 -7.43
N ILE A 77 -7.55 -8.70 -7.92
CA ILE A 77 -6.43 -8.62 -8.86
C ILE A 77 -7.00 -8.58 -10.29
N TRP A 78 -6.55 -7.63 -11.10
CA TRP A 78 -6.95 -7.52 -12.52
C TRP A 78 -5.73 -7.37 -13.44
N ALA A 79 -5.92 -7.73 -14.71
CA ALA A 79 -4.94 -7.49 -15.76
C ALA A 79 -5.12 -6.10 -16.37
N VAL A 80 -4.02 -5.51 -16.84
CA VAL A 80 -3.93 -4.15 -17.39
C VAL A 80 -3.28 -4.18 -18.76
#